data_AF-A0A0C1Y3G0-F1
#
_entry.id   AF-A0A0C1Y3G0-F1
#
_cell.length_a   1.000
_cell.length_b   1.000
_cell.length_c   1.000
_cell.angle_alpha   90.00
_cell.angle_beta   90.00
_cell.angle_gamma   90.00
#
_symmetry.space_group_name_H-M   'P 1'
#
loop_
_entity.id
_entity.type
_entity.pdbx_description
1 polymer ?
#
loop_
_entity_poly.entity_id
_entity_poly.type
_entity_poly.pdbx_seq_one_letter_code
_entity_poly.pdbx_strand_id
1 'polypeptide(L)'
;MRQTAVDLFQLLVEAGAVPGQDFSCDAEQAAFHLNERCYDLLQAAFPQVDWSDVLGAPQAGVQHQIEALHEALGSHFVDQLVALMVSRLTALADDEAAGYVQAILVGVESATGIAIFPFLQAALDWAGQARLEWLLRQTAIAIPGELCLQDLLQAAGATSQDYETHAGELWLTEAGWQRLALVWDGECTLGTRVEALPPRSPKQF
;
A
#
# COMPACT_ATOMS: atom_id res chain seq x y z
N MET A 1 -19.04 20.42 2.73
CA MET A 1 -18.73 19.69 1.48
C MET A 1 -18.97 20.52 0.22
N ARG A 2 -20.19 21.05 -0.06
CA ARG A 2 -20.41 21.87 -1.28
C ARG A 2 -19.59 23.16 -1.36
N GLN A 3 -19.40 23.88 -0.25
CA GLN A 3 -18.65 25.14 -0.25
C GLN A 3 -17.16 24.91 -0.57
N THR A 4 -16.55 23.93 0.12
CA THR A 4 -15.14 23.55 -0.05
C THR A 4 -14.79 23.11 -1.48
N ALA A 5 -15.72 22.40 -2.15
CA ALA A 5 -15.57 21.99 -3.54
C ALA A 5 -15.60 23.19 -4.52
N VAL A 6 -16.45 24.18 -4.23
CA VAL A 6 -16.55 25.42 -5.02
C VAL A 6 -15.31 26.28 -4.83
N ASP A 7 -14.79 26.36 -3.60
CA ASP A 7 -13.59 27.12 -3.26
C ASP A 7 -12.34 26.51 -3.95
N LEU A 8 -12.21 25.18 -3.97
CA LEU A 8 -11.15 24.49 -4.73
C LEU A 8 -11.28 24.72 -6.24
N PHE A 9 -12.50 24.69 -6.78
CA PHE A 9 -12.76 24.98 -8.20
C PHE A 9 -12.32 26.39 -8.59
N GLN A 10 -12.60 27.37 -7.73
CA GLN A 10 -12.19 28.75 -7.96
C GLN A 10 -10.66 28.90 -7.90
N LEU A 11 -10.01 28.30 -6.91
CA LEU A 11 -8.55 28.28 -6.80
C LEU A 11 -7.88 27.68 -8.04
N LEU A 12 -8.41 26.59 -8.59
CA LEU A 12 -7.89 25.93 -9.77
C LEU A 12 -8.01 26.81 -11.02
N VAL A 13 -9.15 27.46 -11.21
CA VAL A 13 -9.36 28.40 -12.33
C VAL A 13 -8.46 29.64 -12.18
N GLU A 14 -8.30 30.15 -10.96
CA GLU A 14 -7.39 31.27 -10.66
C GLU A 14 -5.91 30.92 -10.92
N ALA A 15 -5.52 29.67 -10.64
CA ALA A 15 -4.20 29.14 -10.97
C ALA A 15 -4.01 28.89 -12.48
N GLY A 16 -5.06 29.05 -13.30
CA GLY A 16 -5.01 28.89 -14.76
C GLY A 16 -5.30 27.48 -15.27
N ALA A 17 -5.84 26.60 -14.42
CA ALA A 17 -6.26 25.26 -14.83
C ALA A 17 -7.58 25.30 -15.63
N VAL A 18 -7.71 24.41 -16.62
CA VAL A 18 -8.86 24.36 -17.52
C VAL A 18 -9.83 23.23 -17.10
N PRO A 19 -11.08 23.55 -16.73
CA PRO A 19 -12.09 22.54 -16.41
C PRO A 19 -12.33 21.57 -17.59
N GLY A 20 -12.39 20.27 -17.29
CA GLY A 20 -12.56 19.20 -18.28
C GLY A 20 -11.28 18.80 -19.03
N GLN A 21 -10.16 19.50 -18.81
CA GLN A 21 -8.84 19.12 -19.32
C GLN A 21 -7.87 18.83 -18.16
N ASP A 22 -7.75 19.79 -17.24
CA ASP A 22 -6.82 19.72 -16.13
C ASP A 22 -7.48 19.15 -14.87
N PHE A 23 -8.80 19.32 -14.74
CA PHE A 23 -9.57 18.77 -13.64
C PHE A 23 -11.05 18.53 -13.99
N SER A 24 -11.67 17.56 -13.31
CA SER A 24 -13.10 17.27 -13.44
C SER A 24 -13.72 16.84 -12.10
N CYS A 25 -15.02 17.05 -11.96
CA CYS A 25 -15.80 16.61 -10.81
C CYS A 25 -16.79 15.54 -11.26
N ASP A 26 -16.73 14.36 -10.67
CA ASP A 26 -17.78 13.37 -10.78
C ASP A 26 -18.83 13.66 -9.70
N ALA A 27 -19.97 14.19 -10.14
CA ALA A 27 -21.08 14.54 -9.24
C ALA A 27 -21.83 13.32 -8.70
N GLU A 28 -21.72 12.15 -9.34
CA GLU A 28 -22.33 10.91 -8.87
C GLU A 28 -21.47 10.23 -7.79
N GLN A 29 -20.15 10.35 -7.91
CA GLN A 29 -19.18 9.73 -6.98
C GLN A 29 -18.64 10.70 -5.91
N ALA A 30 -18.95 12.00 -6.02
CA ALA A 30 -18.36 13.07 -5.21
C ALA A 30 -16.81 13.06 -5.26
N ALA A 31 -16.25 12.63 -6.39
CA ALA A 31 -14.81 12.49 -6.62
C ALA A 31 -14.28 13.64 -7.49
N PHE A 32 -13.08 14.13 -7.16
CA PHE A 32 -12.38 15.14 -7.95
C PHE A 32 -11.20 14.47 -8.64
N HIS A 33 -11.11 14.65 -9.95
CA HIS A 33 -9.96 14.22 -10.74
C HIS A 33 -9.13 15.46 -11.06
N LEU A 34 -7.85 15.40 -10.71
CA LEU A 34 -6.85 16.43 -10.94
C LEU A 34 -5.69 15.79 -11.67
N ASN A 35 -5.23 16.38 -12.77
CA ASN A 35 -4.03 15.90 -13.45
C ASN A 35 -2.76 16.58 -12.91
N GLU A 36 -1.60 16.09 -13.34
CA GLU A 36 -0.29 16.58 -12.90
C GLU A 36 -0.09 18.08 -13.18
N ARG A 37 -0.55 18.56 -14.34
CA ARG A 37 -0.48 19.98 -14.70
C ARG A 37 -1.30 20.85 -13.73
N CYS A 38 -2.42 20.35 -13.24
CA CYS A 38 -3.22 21.03 -12.22
C CYS A 38 -2.44 21.20 -10.91
N TYR A 39 -1.67 20.17 -10.54
CA TYR A 39 -0.80 20.21 -9.36
C TYR A 39 0.33 21.23 -9.52
N ASP A 40 1.00 21.26 -10.67
CA ASP A 40 2.07 22.22 -10.97
C ASP A 40 1.58 23.67 -10.91
N LEU A 41 0.39 23.93 -11.44
CA LEU A 41 -0.23 25.26 -11.44
C LEU A 41 -0.57 25.71 -10.01
N LEU A 42 -1.08 24.82 -9.17
CA LEU A 42 -1.36 25.12 -7.76
C LEU A 42 -0.08 25.38 -6.97
N GLN A 43 0.97 24.60 -7.18
CA GLN A 43 2.26 24.79 -6.53
C GLN A 43 2.92 26.12 -6.94
N ALA A 44 2.79 26.50 -8.22
CA ALA A 44 3.29 27.78 -8.72
C ALA A 44 2.49 28.98 -8.19
N ALA A 45 1.16 28.86 -8.11
CA ALA A 45 0.27 29.94 -7.67
C ALA A 45 0.27 30.13 -6.14
N PHE A 46 0.44 29.04 -5.39
CA PHE A 46 0.38 29.00 -3.93
C PHE A 46 1.53 28.18 -3.35
N PRO A 47 2.79 28.64 -3.49
CA PRO A 47 3.98 27.90 -3.04
C PRO A 47 4.06 27.69 -1.53
N GLN A 48 3.29 28.46 -0.76
CA GLN A 48 3.21 28.37 0.70
C GLN A 48 2.27 27.28 1.21
N VAL A 49 1.46 26.66 0.34
CA VAL A 49 0.52 25.60 0.71
C VAL A 49 1.18 24.25 0.43
N ASP A 50 1.13 23.35 1.40
CA ASP A 50 1.58 21.96 1.21
C ASP A 50 0.49 21.17 0.46
N TRP A 51 0.53 21.26 -0.87
CA TRP A 51 -0.44 20.57 -1.72
C TRP A 51 -0.32 19.05 -1.68
N SER A 52 0.80 18.50 -1.18
CA SER A 52 0.95 17.05 -1.03
C SER A 52 0.12 16.51 0.15
N ASP A 53 -0.02 17.31 1.21
CA ASP A 53 -0.92 17.03 2.34
C ASP A 53 -2.40 17.18 1.94
N VAL A 54 -2.70 18.11 1.02
CA VAL A 54 -4.09 18.44 0.62
C VAL A 54 -4.61 17.54 -0.50
N LEU A 55 -3.77 17.17 -1.47
CA LEU A 55 -4.15 16.46 -2.69
C LEU A 55 -3.48 15.09 -2.85
N GLY A 56 -2.54 14.73 -1.96
CA GLY A 56 -1.66 13.58 -2.13
C GLY A 56 -0.43 13.91 -2.99
N ALA A 57 0.61 13.09 -2.86
CA ALA A 57 1.85 13.29 -3.62
C ALA A 57 1.64 13.09 -5.13
N PRO A 58 2.25 13.91 -5.99
CA PRO A 58 2.16 13.77 -7.44
C PRO A 58 2.79 12.46 -7.92
N GLN A 59 2.17 11.81 -8.90
CA GLN A 59 2.59 10.49 -9.41
C GLN A 59 4.05 10.46 -9.93
N ALA A 60 4.59 11.59 -10.41
CA ALA A 60 5.98 11.67 -10.89
C ALA A 60 7.04 11.49 -9.79
N GLY A 61 6.76 11.88 -8.54
CA GLY A 61 7.64 11.60 -7.40
C GLY A 61 7.57 10.14 -6.96
N VAL A 62 6.39 9.52 -7.10
CA VAL A 62 6.13 8.13 -6.75
C VAL A 62 6.86 7.18 -7.68
N GLN A 63 6.95 7.47 -8.98
CA GLN A 63 7.63 6.58 -9.93
C GLN A 63 9.12 6.35 -9.59
N HIS A 64 9.85 7.40 -9.20
CA HIS A 64 11.24 7.25 -8.80
C HIS A 64 11.40 6.47 -7.49
N GLN A 65 10.48 6.64 -6.54
CA GLN A 65 10.45 5.87 -5.30
C GLN A 65 10.14 4.39 -5.57
N ILE A 66 9.22 4.10 -6.48
CA ILE A 66 8.90 2.73 -6.93
C ILE A 66 10.14 2.08 -7.55
N GLU A 67 10.83 2.79 -8.46
CA GLU A 67 12.05 2.29 -9.10
C GLU A 67 13.16 2.00 -8.08
N ALA A 68 13.41 2.91 -7.15
CA ALA A 68 14.39 2.73 -6.07
C ALA A 68 14.03 1.56 -5.16
N LEU A 69 12.75 1.39 -4.83
CA LEU A 69 12.25 0.26 -4.05
C LEU A 69 12.44 -1.06 -4.81
N HIS A 70 12.11 -1.10 -6.10
CA HIS A 70 12.30 -2.28 -6.94
C HIS A 70 13.77 -2.69 -7.04
N GLU A 71 14.68 -1.71 -7.16
CA GLU A 71 16.12 -1.95 -7.15
C GLU A 71 16.60 -2.50 -5.81
N ALA A 72 16.18 -1.89 -4.70
CA ALA A 72 16.55 -2.32 -3.35
C ALA A 72 16.08 -3.75 -3.03
N LEU A 73 14.88 -4.12 -3.49
CA LEU A 73 14.31 -5.45 -3.29
C LEU A 73 14.79 -6.47 -4.33
N GLY A 74 15.27 -6.02 -5.49
CA GLY A 74 15.53 -6.86 -6.65
C GLY A 74 14.27 -7.49 -7.24
N SER A 75 13.11 -6.85 -7.07
CA SER A 75 11.80 -7.37 -7.49
C SER A 75 10.83 -6.25 -7.86
N HIS A 76 9.84 -6.56 -8.72
CA HIS A 76 8.76 -5.62 -9.08
C HIS A 76 7.68 -5.62 -8.00
N PHE A 77 7.99 -5.02 -6.85
CA PHE A 77 7.19 -5.12 -5.63
C PHE A 77 5.74 -4.65 -5.82
N VAL A 78 5.55 -3.43 -6.33
CA VAL A 78 4.22 -2.82 -6.47
C VAL A 78 3.31 -3.66 -7.38
N ASP A 79 3.82 -4.07 -8.55
CA ASP A 79 3.03 -4.86 -9.50
C ASP A 79 2.64 -6.22 -8.93
N GLN A 80 3.56 -6.89 -8.24
CA GLN A 80 3.31 -8.18 -7.60
C GLN A 80 2.33 -8.04 -6.44
N LEU A 81 2.50 -7.02 -5.59
CA LEU A 81 1.60 -6.77 -4.48
C LEU A 81 0.18 -6.49 -4.98
N VAL A 82 0.02 -5.62 -5.98
CA VAL A 82 -1.29 -5.32 -6.58
C VAL A 82 -1.93 -6.59 -7.14
N ALA A 83 -1.18 -7.43 -7.86
CA ALA A 83 -1.71 -8.69 -8.37
C ALA A 83 -2.18 -9.64 -7.25
N LEU A 84 -1.41 -9.74 -6.15
CA LEU A 84 -1.79 -10.53 -4.98
C LEU A 84 -3.05 -9.96 -4.32
N MET A 85 -3.11 -8.65 -4.11
CA MET A 85 -4.27 -7.98 -3.51
C MET A 85 -5.54 -8.18 -4.35
N VAL A 86 -5.46 -8.08 -5.68
CA VAL A 86 -6.59 -8.37 -6.58
C VAL A 86 -7.06 -9.81 -6.38
N SER A 87 -6.15 -10.78 -6.34
CA SER A 87 -6.49 -12.18 -6.07
C SER A 87 -7.14 -12.36 -4.70
N ARG A 88 -6.60 -11.75 -3.64
CA ARG A 88 -7.14 -11.85 -2.27
C ARG A 88 -8.52 -11.25 -2.14
N LEU A 89 -8.73 -10.09 -2.75
CA LEU A 89 -10.04 -9.45 -2.78
C LEU A 89 -11.09 -10.43 -3.29
N THR A 90 -10.83 -11.17 -4.37
CA THR A 90 -11.83 -12.11 -4.90
C THR A 90 -12.06 -13.36 -4.04
N ALA A 91 -11.12 -13.72 -3.18
CA ALA A 91 -11.14 -14.97 -2.42
C ALA A 91 -11.57 -14.81 -0.95
N LEU A 92 -11.26 -13.68 -0.33
CA LEU A 92 -11.53 -13.42 1.08
C LEU A 92 -12.99 -13.04 1.32
N ALA A 93 -13.50 -13.45 2.48
CA ALA A 93 -14.76 -12.94 3.00
C ALA A 93 -14.65 -11.44 3.27
N ASP A 94 -15.77 -10.71 3.19
CA ASP A 94 -15.76 -9.24 3.20
C ASP A 94 -15.13 -8.65 4.47
N ASP A 95 -15.34 -9.26 5.65
CA ASP A 95 -14.74 -8.79 6.90
C ASP A 95 -13.20 -8.93 6.89
N GLU A 96 -12.69 -10.06 6.38
CA GLU A 96 -11.25 -10.31 6.25
C GLU A 96 -10.62 -9.49 5.14
N ALA A 97 -11.33 -9.29 4.02
CA ALA A 97 -10.90 -8.48 2.90
C ALA A 97 -10.77 -7.01 3.30
N ALA A 98 -11.71 -6.49 4.10
CA ALA A 98 -11.65 -5.13 4.64
C ALA A 98 -10.39 -4.94 5.52
N GLY A 99 -10.16 -5.85 6.47
CA GLY A 99 -8.97 -5.80 7.32
C GLY A 99 -7.66 -5.97 6.54
N TYR A 100 -7.62 -6.89 5.58
CA TYR A 100 -6.46 -7.13 4.72
C TYR A 100 -6.09 -5.88 3.92
N VAL A 101 -7.04 -5.29 3.19
CA VAL A 101 -6.77 -4.11 2.35
C VAL A 101 -6.34 -2.93 3.21
N GLN A 102 -7.05 -2.65 4.29
CA GLN A 102 -6.70 -1.53 5.17
C GLN A 102 -5.29 -1.69 5.75
N ALA A 103 -4.94 -2.90 6.21
CA ALA A 103 -3.62 -3.19 6.75
C ALA A 103 -2.52 -2.99 5.69
N ILE A 104 -2.69 -3.56 4.50
CA ILE A 104 -1.69 -3.46 3.43
C ILE A 104 -1.52 -2.02 2.96
N LEU A 105 -2.61 -1.30 2.67
CA LEU A 105 -2.53 0.07 2.17
C LEU A 105 -1.82 0.98 3.18
N VAL A 106 -2.23 0.95 4.45
CA VAL A 106 -1.64 1.81 5.49
C VAL A 106 -0.20 1.41 5.78
N GLY A 107 0.08 0.12 5.95
CA GLY A 107 1.41 -0.32 6.38
C GLY A 107 2.48 -0.17 5.30
N VAL A 108 2.14 -0.37 4.03
CA VAL A 108 3.07 -0.16 2.91
C VAL A 108 3.32 1.34 2.70
N GLU A 109 2.26 2.16 2.74
CA GLU A 109 2.42 3.61 2.59
C GLU A 109 3.25 4.21 3.73
N SER A 110 3.03 3.77 4.97
CA SER A 110 3.84 4.20 6.12
C SER A 110 5.32 3.86 5.96
N ALA A 111 5.63 2.65 5.48
CA ALA A 111 7.00 2.17 5.35
C ALA A 111 7.74 2.79 4.15
N THR A 112 7.04 2.99 3.03
CA THR A 112 7.66 3.29 1.73
C THR A 112 7.38 4.70 1.22
N GLY A 113 6.36 5.37 1.76
CA GLY A 113 5.79 6.60 1.20
C GLY A 113 5.00 6.39 -0.10
N ILE A 114 4.82 5.15 -0.56
CA ILE A 114 4.13 4.82 -1.80
C ILE A 114 2.68 4.45 -1.50
N ALA A 115 1.74 5.27 -1.96
CA ALA A 115 0.32 4.97 -1.90
C ALA A 115 -0.04 3.87 -2.92
N ILE A 116 -0.42 2.68 -2.45
CA ILE A 116 -0.77 1.53 -3.31
C ILE A 116 -2.18 1.65 -3.90
N PHE A 117 -3.08 2.39 -3.25
CA PHE A 117 -4.50 2.49 -3.61
C PHE A 117 -4.73 2.84 -5.10
N PRO A 118 -4.08 3.84 -5.71
CA PRO A 118 -4.30 4.18 -7.12
C PRO A 118 -3.97 3.03 -8.08
N PHE A 119 -2.90 2.27 -7.80
CA PHE A 119 -2.50 1.13 -8.62
C PHE A 119 -3.48 -0.03 -8.48
N LEU A 120 -3.94 -0.29 -7.26
CA LEU A 120 -4.96 -1.31 -7.00
C LEU A 120 -6.29 -0.95 -7.66
N GLN A 121 -6.74 0.30 -7.57
CA GLN A 121 -7.97 0.77 -8.18
C GLN A 121 -7.91 0.63 -9.72
N ALA A 122 -6.78 0.97 -10.33
CA ALA A 122 -6.58 0.83 -11.78
C ALA A 122 -6.53 -0.63 -12.26
N ALA A 123 -6.13 -1.57 -11.39
CA ALA A 123 -6.06 -3.00 -11.72
C ALA A 123 -7.41 -3.73 -11.63
N LEU A 124 -8.43 -3.12 -11.02
CA LEU A 124 -9.75 -3.70 -10.83
C LEU A 124 -10.73 -3.29 -11.92
N ASP A 125 -11.71 -4.15 -12.19
CA ASP A 125 -12.88 -3.79 -12.98
C ASP A 125 -13.86 -2.92 -12.18
N TRP A 126 -14.91 -2.39 -12.83
CA TRP A 126 -15.88 -1.51 -12.18
C TRP A 126 -16.52 -2.11 -10.92
N ALA A 127 -16.83 -3.41 -10.95
CA ALA A 127 -17.40 -4.11 -9.81
C ALA A 127 -16.39 -4.23 -8.67
N GLY A 128 -15.13 -4.57 -8.98
CA GLY A 128 -14.03 -4.63 -8.04
C GLY A 128 -13.72 -3.27 -7.41
N GLN A 129 -13.72 -2.18 -8.19
CA GLN A 129 -13.53 -0.82 -7.70
C GLN A 129 -14.62 -0.42 -6.71
N ALA A 130 -15.89 -0.63 -7.06
CA ALA A 130 -17.01 -0.34 -6.17
C ALA A 130 -16.95 -1.17 -4.87
N ARG A 131 -16.55 -2.44 -4.97
CA ARG A 131 -16.34 -3.29 -3.79
C ARG A 131 -15.17 -2.81 -2.94
N LEU A 132 -14.05 -2.44 -3.53
CA LEU A 132 -12.90 -1.89 -2.81
C LEU A 132 -13.30 -0.65 -2.00
N GLU A 133 -14.01 0.30 -2.60
CA GLU A 133 -14.50 1.48 -1.88
C GLU A 133 -15.44 1.13 -0.73
N TRP A 134 -16.33 0.15 -0.94
CA TRP A 134 -17.22 -0.31 0.12
C TRP A 134 -16.44 -0.96 1.28
N LEU A 135 -15.47 -1.82 0.99
CA LEU A 135 -14.59 -2.46 1.99
C LEU A 135 -13.82 -1.43 2.82
N LEU A 136 -13.34 -0.35 2.21
CA LEU A 136 -12.60 0.72 2.89
C LEU A 136 -13.48 1.54 3.84
N ARG A 137 -14.81 1.51 3.68
CA ARG A 137 -15.76 2.18 4.60
C ARG A 137 -16.16 1.30 5.78
N GLN A 138 -15.81 0.02 5.75
CA GLN A 138 -16.13 -0.91 6.83
C GLN A 138 -15.15 -0.77 7.99
N THR A 139 -15.64 -0.97 9.21
CA THR A 139 -14.75 -1.18 10.36
C THR A 139 -14.18 -2.59 10.25
N ALA A 140 -12.87 -2.72 10.10
CA ALA A 140 -12.21 -4.03 10.07
C ALA A 140 -12.41 -4.74 11.42
N ILE A 141 -13.10 -5.90 11.38
CA ILE A 141 -13.35 -6.73 12.56
C ILE A 141 -12.19 -7.72 12.78
N ALA A 142 -11.57 -8.18 11.70
CA ALA A 142 -10.45 -9.11 11.71
C ALA A 142 -9.40 -8.70 10.68
N ILE A 143 -8.13 -8.76 11.06
CA ILE A 143 -6.99 -8.56 10.15
C ILE A 143 -6.33 -9.92 9.96
N PRO A 144 -6.32 -10.49 8.74
CA PRO A 144 -5.64 -11.75 8.47
C PRO A 144 -4.12 -11.52 8.35
N GLY A 145 -3.47 -11.25 9.48
CA GLY A 145 -2.08 -10.80 9.55
C GLY A 145 -1.09 -11.74 8.86
N GLU A 146 -1.29 -13.06 8.97
CA GLU A 146 -0.45 -14.05 8.26
C GLU A 146 -0.49 -13.85 6.74
N LEU A 147 -1.69 -13.65 6.16
CA LEU A 147 -1.85 -13.44 4.72
C LEU A 147 -1.23 -12.11 4.29
N CYS A 148 -1.38 -11.06 5.09
CA CYS A 148 -0.73 -9.78 4.81
C CYS A 148 0.79 -9.95 4.72
N LEU A 149 1.40 -10.61 5.72
CA LEU A 149 2.84 -10.82 5.77
C LEU A 149 3.34 -11.73 4.65
N GLN A 150 2.61 -12.81 4.33
CA GLN A 150 2.95 -13.69 3.21
C GLN A 150 2.98 -12.94 1.88
N ASP A 151 1.94 -12.15 1.60
CA ASP A 151 1.84 -11.43 0.34
C ASP A 151 2.89 -10.32 0.22
N LEU A 152 3.21 -9.62 1.33
CA LEU A 152 4.30 -8.63 1.37
C LEU A 152 5.66 -9.25 1.11
N LEU A 153 5.97 -10.37 1.76
CA LEU A 153 7.22 -11.10 1.55
C LEU A 153 7.32 -11.61 0.12
N GLN A 154 6.25 -12.22 -0.39
CA GLN A 154 6.22 -12.71 -1.76
C GLN A 154 6.43 -11.57 -2.75
N ALA A 155 5.73 -10.44 -2.59
CA ALA A 155 5.91 -9.26 -3.43
C ALA A 155 7.34 -8.70 -3.33
N ALA A 156 7.95 -8.75 -2.15
CA ALA A 156 9.33 -8.32 -1.88
C ALA A 156 10.40 -9.28 -2.44
N GLY A 157 9.99 -10.36 -3.12
CA GLY A 157 10.91 -11.34 -3.71
C GLY A 157 11.48 -12.32 -2.69
N ALA A 158 10.83 -12.48 -1.53
CA ALA A 158 11.20 -13.50 -0.56
C ALA A 158 11.01 -14.91 -1.14
N THR A 159 11.93 -15.79 -0.78
CA THR A 159 11.97 -17.19 -1.13
C THR A 159 11.62 -18.06 0.08
N SER A 160 11.54 -19.38 -0.11
CA SER A 160 11.35 -20.33 0.98
C SER A 160 12.49 -20.37 2.00
N GLN A 161 13.59 -19.64 1.77
CA GLN A 161 14.69 -19.49 2.74
C GLN A 161 14.50 -18.29 3.65
N ASP A 162 13.60 -17.36 3.31
CA ASP A 162 13.43 -16.11 4.04
C ASP A 162 12.44 -16.26 5.21
N TYR A 163 11.57 -17.27 5.18
CA TYR A 163 10.58 -17.55 6.23
C TYR A 163 10.25 -19.04 6.35
N GLU A 164 9.73 -19.43 7.51
CA GLU A 164 9.18 -20.75 7.79
C GLU A 164 7.76 -20.60 8.37
N THR A 165 6.86 -21.52 8.05
CA THR A 165 5.53 -21.57 8.67
C THR A 165 5.53 -22.60 9.78
N HIS A 166 5.32 -22.18 11.03
CA HIS A 166 5.25 -23.06 12.19
C HIS A 166 3.91 -22.91 12.91
N ALA A 167 3.13 -23.99 12.96
CA ALA A 167 1.82 -24.02 13.63
C ALA A 167 0.82 -22.92 13.18
N GLY A 168 0.92 -22.45 11.93
CA GLY A 168 0.08 -21.36 11.41
C GLY A 168 0.62 -19.96 11.71
N GLU A 169 1.82 -19.87 12.28
CA GLU A 169 2.52 -18.60 12.46
C GLU A 169 3.68 -18.50 11.46
N LEU A 170 3.93 -17.29 10.97
CA LEU A 170 5.01 -17.01 10.05
C LEU A 170 6.27 -16.56 10.82
N TRP A 171 7.34 -17.32 10.68
CA TRP A 171 8.61 -17.10 11.35
C TRP A 171 9.63 -16.60 10.33
N LEU A 172 10.14 -15.39 10.54
CA LEU A 172 11.09 -14.76 9.63
C LEU A 172 12.52 -15.12 10.01
N THR A 173 13.32 -15.43 8.99
CA THR A 173 14.77 -15.38 9.13
C THR A 173 15.25 -13.93 9.17
N GLU A 174 16.52 -13.70 9.49
CA GLU A 174 17.11 -12.36 9.43
C GLU A 174 17.01 -11.74 8.02
N ALA A 175 17.21 -12.55 6.97
CA ALA A 175 17.06 -12.09 5.59
C ALA A 175 15.61 -11.71 5.26
N GLY A 176 14.64 -12.52 5.69
CA GLY A 176 13.21 -12.21 5.53
C GLY A 176 12.80 -10.95 6.29
N TRP A 177 13.34 -10.75 7.50
CA TRP A 177 13.11 -9.53 8.27
C TRP A 177 13.67 -8.29 7.58
N GLN A 178 14.91 -8.35 7.09
CA GLN A 178 15.53 -7.22 6.39
C GLN A 178 14.74 -6.81 5.15
N ARG A 179 14.18 -7.77 4.40
CA ARG A 179 13.29 -7.49 3.26
C ARG A 179 11.98 -6.86 3.71
N LEU A 180 11.32 -7.46 4.71
CA LEU A 180 10.03 -6.99 5.21
C LEU A 180 10.13 -5.56 5.74
N ALA A 181 11.21 -5.23 6.45
CA ALA A 181 11.45 -3.90 7.01
C ALA A 181 11.57 -2.79 5.95
N LEU A 182 11.81 -3.12 4.67
CA LEU A 182 11.80 -2.15 3.58
C LEU A 182 10.40 -1.78 3.10
N VAL A 183 9.39 -2.61 3.42
CA VAL A 183 8.04 -2.50 2.86
C VAL A 183 6.93 -2.52 3.91
N TRP A 184 7.29 -2.67 5.19
CA TRP A 184 6.34 -2.80 6.28
C TRP A 184 6.85 -2.19 7.58
N ASP A 185 5.99 -1.39 8.22
CA ASP A 185 6.25 -0.69 9.49
C ASP A 185 5.36 -1.20 10.64
N GLY A 186 4.58 -2.26 10.40
CA GLY A 186 3.77 -2.88 11.45
C GLY A 186 4.60 -3.80 12.37
N GLU A 187 4.12 -4.02 13.59
CA GLU A 187 4.78 -4.89 14.55
C GLU A 187 4.93 -6.32 14.00
N CYS A 188 6.15 -6.87 13.98
CA CYS A 188 6.34 -8.33 13.90
C CYS A 188 7.35 -8.80 14.95
N THR A 189 7.11 -10.00 15.46
CA THR A 189 7.99 -10.64 16.44
C THR A 189 9.00 -11.53 15.74
N LEU A 190 10.29 -11.26 15.96
CA LEU A 190 11.37 -12.14 15.51
C LEU A 190 11.37 -13.45 16.31
N GLY A 191 11.06 -14.56 15.64
CA GLY A 191 11.26 -15.90 16.18
C GLY A 191 12.74 -16.25 16.17
N THR A 192 13.43 -16.16 17.31
CA THR A 192 14.81 -16.64 17.39
C THR A 192 14.81 -18.17 17.38
N ARG A 193 15.38 -18.75 16.33
CA ARG A 193 15.61 -20.19 16.22
C ARG A 193 16.56 -20.63 17.32
N VAL A 194 16.02 -21.18 18.40
CA VAL A 194 16.85 -21.98 19.33
C VAL A 194 17.12 -23.29 18.61
N GLU A 195 18.24 -23.37 17.89
CA GLU A 195 18.77 -24.66 17.47
C GLU A 195 18.89 -25.52 18.73
N ALA A 196 18.07 -26.58 18.80
CA ALA A 196 18.22 -27.57 19.84
C ALA A 196 19.65 -28.11 19.73
N LEU A 197 20.50 -27.74 20.70
CA LEU A 197 21.83 -28.30 20.87
C LEU A 197 21.71 -29.82 20.75
N PRO A 198 22.49 -30.48 19.87
CA PRO A 198 22.45 -31.93 19.76
C PRO A 198 22.67 -32.52 21.16
N PRO A 199 21.92 -33.57 21.55
CA PRO A 199 22.03 -34.13 22.88
C PRO A 199 23.49 -34.47 23.14
N ARG A 200 24.07 -33.81 24.17
CA ARG A 200 25.43 -34.13 24.61
C ARG A 200 25.43 -35.62 24.96
N SER A 201 26.13 -36.42 24.16
CA SER A 201 26.36 -37.83 24.47
C SER A 201 26.88 -37.92 25.91
N PRO A 202 26.29 -38.78 26.77
CA PRO A 202 26.74 -38.92 28.14
C PRO A 202 28.22 -39.33 28.13
N LYS A 203 29.06 -38.49 28.74
CA LYS A 203 30.44 -38.89 29.05
C LYS A 203 30.35 -40.05 30.04
N GLN A 204 30.64 -41.25 29.56
CA GLN A 204 30.93 -42.39 30.43
C GLN A 204 32.29 -42.12 31.08
N PHE A 205 32.29 -41.81 32.38
CA PHE A 205 33.39 -42.04 33.30
C PHE A 205 32.82 -42.31 34.69
#